data_AF-B7PC52-F1
#
_entry.id   AF-B7PC52-F1
#
_cell.length_a   1.000
_cell.length_b   1.000
_cell.length_c   1.000
_cell.angle_alpha   90.00
_cell.angle_beta   90.00
_cell.angle_gamma   90.00
#
_symmetry.space_group_name_H-M   'P 1'
#
loop_
_entity.id
_entity.type
_entity.pdbx_description
1 polymer ?
#
loop_
_entity_poly.entity_id
_entity_poly.type
_entity_poly.pdbx_seq_one_letter_code
_entity_poly.pdbx_strand_id
1 'polypeptide(L)'
;QAFIRPFREHHIDPTSITRHDFIETNGDNFMVPIPVLAAMAWGFASWRPQDILARYHWNCFLFLLALFVAFTNQAATLCAVQIHKWSHTYFGLPRWVTLLQAWHVVLPRQHHRIHHVAPHETYFCITTGWLNYPLEKLRFWAALEGVISALTGCRPRSDDLRWAQKK
;
A
#
# COMPACT_ATOMS: atom_id res chain seq x y z
N GLN A 1 -12.89 6.74 5.44
CA GLN A 1 -12.58 6.84 3.99
C GLN A 1 -11.27 7.57 3.68
N ALA A 2 -10.55 8.16 4.66
CA ALA A 2 -9.32 8.93 4.43
C ALA A 2 -8.18 8.11 3.78
N PHE A 3 -7.93 6.89 4.25
CA PHE A 3 -6.79 6.06 3.80
C PHE A 3 -6.82 5.69 2.30
N ILE A 4 -8.01 5.43 1.75
CA ILE A 4 -8.16 5.02 0.34
C ILE A 4 -8.38 6.20 -0.61
N ARG A 5 -8.63 7.39 -0.07
CA ARG A 5 -9.05 8.55 -0.85
C ARG A 5 -7.95 9.05 -1.80
N PRO A 6 -6.68 9.21 -1.37
CA PRO A 6 -5.60 9.58 -2.30
C PRO A 6 -5.47 8.56 -3.45
N PHE A 7 -5.64 7.28 -3.13
CA PHE A 7 -5.68 6.20 -4.11
C PHE A 7 -6.94 6.17 -4.98
N ARG A 8 -8.00 6.95 -4.71
CA ARG A 8 -9.12 7.09 -5.66
C ARG A 8 -8.98 8.35 -6.49
N GLU A 9 -8.50 9.42 -5.88
CA GLU A 9 -8.24 10.68 -6.56
C GLU A 9 -7.19 10.51 -7.67
N HIS A 10 -6.19 9.63 -7.50
CA HIS A 10 -5.21 9.38 -8.57
C HIS A 10 -5.78 8.66 -9.80
N HIS A 11 -6.89 7.93 -9.71
CA HIS A 11 -7.53 7.37 -10.91
C HIS A 11 -8.29 8.43 -11.71
N ILE A 12 -8.63 9.56 -11.08
CA ILE A 12 -9.27 10.72 -11.73
C ILE A 12 -8.20 11.68 -12.26
N ASP A 13 -7.19 11.99 -11.44
CA ASP A 13 -5.99 12.74 -11.81
C ASP A 13 -4.73 11.91 -11.50
N PRO A 14 -4.20 11.18 -12.49
CA PRO A 14 -2.99 10.34 -12.35
C PRO A 14 -1.79 11.04 -11.72
N THR A 15 -1.68 12.36 -11.88
CA THR A 15 -0.54 13.12 -11.37
C THR A 15 -0.73 13.61 -9.93
N SER A 16 -1.91 13.45 -9.32
CA SER A 16 -2.18 13.87 -7.93
C SER A 16 -1.23 13.25 -6.93
N ILE A 17 -0.93 11.96 -7.06
CA ILE A 17 0.05 11.25 -6.23
C ILE A 17 1.44 11.92 -6.21
N THR A 18 1.80 12.64 -7.29
CA THR A 18 3.10 13.31 -7.38
C THR A 18 3.21 14.54 -6.50
N ARG A 19 2.07 15.15 -6.12
CA ARG A 19 1.97 16.43 -5.40
C ARG A 19 1.91 16.28 -3.89
N HIS A 20 1.58 15.11 -3.38
CA HIS A 20 1.63 14.80 -1.95
C HIS A 20 3.07 14.63 -1.46
N ASP A 21 3.35 15.05 -0.24
CA ASP A 21 4.69 14.92 0.34
C ASP A 21 4.98 13.47 0.80
N PHE A 22 6.21 13.23 1.26
CA PHE A 22 6.63 11.89 1.70
C PHE A 22 5.87 11.40 2.93
N ILE A 23 5.52 12.30 3.86
CA ILE A 23 4.84 11.93 5.10
C ILE A 23 3.38 11.64 4.81
N GLU A 24 2.71 12.45 3.99
CA GLU A 24 1.32 12.25 3.60
C GLU A 24 1.12 10.94 2.83
N THR A 25 2.06 10.58 1.94
CA THR A 25 1.95 9.34 1.15
C THR A 25 2.34 8.08 1.91
N ASN A 26 3.11 8.19 3.00
CA ASN A 26 3.71 7.04 3.68
C ASN A 26 3.42 6.96 5.19
N GLY A 27 2.82 7.99 5.77
CA GLY A 27 2.60 8.16 7.20
C GLY A 27 1.60 7.16 7.78
N ASP A 28 0.53 6.87 7.04
CA ASP A 28 -0.51 5.96 7.52
C ASP A 28 0.00 4.51 7.67
N ASN A 29 1.09 4.14 7.00
CA ASN A 29 1.70 2.81 7.11
C ASN A 29 2.36 2.57 8.49
N PHE A 30 2.66 3.63 9.24
CA PHE A 30 3.21 3.54 10.60
C PHE A 30 2.14 3.26 11.68
N MET A 31 0.86 3.18 11.31
CA MET A 31 -0.22 2.99 12.28
C MET A 31 -0.32 1.55 12.82
N VAL A 32 0.15 0.55 12.05
CA VAL A 32 0.03 -0.87 12.39
C VAL A 32 0.70 -1.25 13.72
N PRO A 33 1.94 -0.82 14.04
CA PRO A 33 2.55 -1.16 15.33
C PRO A 33 1.97 -0.38 16.53
N ILE A 34 1.23 0.71 16.32
CA ILE A 34 0.79 1.62 17.39
C ILE A 34 -0.02 0.91 18.49
N PRO A 35 -1.05 0.08 18.19
CA PRO A 35 -1.83 -0.57 19.25
C PRO A 35 -1.00 -1.53 20.11
N VAL A 36 -0.07 -2.26 19.48
CA VAL A 36 0.81 -3.21 20.18
C VAL A 36 1.77 -2.47 21.10
N LEU A 37 2.43 -1.43 20.58
CA LEU A 37 3.36 -0.62 21.37
C LEU A 37 2.64 0.16 22.48
N ALA A 38 1.43 0.65 22.24
CA ALA A 38 0.61 1.33 23.25
C ALA A 38 0.19 0.38 24.37
N ALA A 39 -0.24 -0.84 24.04
CA ALA A 39 -0.58 -1.86 25.04
C ALA A 39 0.64 -2.25 25.89
N MET A 40 1.81 -2.36 25.27
CA MET A 40 3.07 -2.60 25.99
C MET A 40 3.43 -1.43 26.91
N ALA A 41 3.38 -0.19 26.41
CA ALA A 41 3.66 1.01 27.20
C ALA A 41 2.71 1.12 28.40
N TRP A 42 1.42 0.86 28.20
CA TRP A 42 0.43 0.78 29.27
C TRP A 42 0.77 -0.32 30.29
N GLY A 43 1.18 -1.51 29.82
CA GLY A 43 1.62 -2.60 30.68
C GLY A 43 2.82 -2.20 31.55
N PHE A 44 3.85 -1.59 30.97
CA PHE A 44 5.01 -1.09 31.72
C PHE A 44 4.65 0.02 32.73
N ALA A 45 3.64 0.84 32.43
CA ALA A 45 3.19 1.90 33.32
C ALA A 45 2.28 1.41 34.46
N SER A 46 1.57 0.29 34.28
CA SER A 46 0.52 -0.17 35.21
C SER A 46 0.86 -1.46 35.97
N TRP A 47 1.82 -2.26 35.49
CA TRP A 47 2.17 -3.54 36.11
C TRP A 47 3.21 -3.40 37.21
N ARG A 48 3.19 -4.35 38.16
CA ARG A 48 4.21 -4.45 39.21
C ARG A 48 5.55 -4.93 38.63
N PRO A 49 6.70 -4.59 39.23
CA PRO A 49 8.01 -4.99 38.72
C PRO A 49 8.18 -6.51 38.52
N GLN A 50 7.64 -7.32 39.44
CA GLN A 50 7.66 -8.79 39.35
C GLN A 50 6.90 -9.32 38.13
N ASP A 51 5.78 -8.68 37.77
CA ASP A 51 4.94 -9.04 36.64
C ASP A 51 5.60 -8.67 35.31
N ILE A 52 6.37 -7.58 35.29
CA ILE A 52 7.19 -7.15 34.16
C ILE A 52 8.35 -8.14 33.95
N LEU A 53 9.05 -8.51 35.03
CA LEU A 53 10.19 -9.43 34.95
C LEU A 53 9.78 -10.81 34.44
N ALA A 54 8.64 -11.34 34.90
CA ALA A 54 8.10 -12.61 34.43
C ALA A 54 7.78 -12.62 32.93
N ARG A 55 7.42 -11.47 32.35
CA ARG A 55 7.05 -11.29 30.94
C ARG A 55 8.16 -10.66 30.10
N TYR A 56 9.34 -10.43 30.68
CA TYR A 56 10.39 -9.63 30.07
C TYR A 56 10.82 -10.17 28.70
N HIS A 57 11.08 -11.48 28.60
CA HIS A 57 11.45 -12.12 27.34
C HIS A 57 10.38 -11.94 26.26
N TRP A 58 9.10 -12.02 26.63
CA TRP A 58 7.98 -11.87 25.70
C TRP A 58 7.82 -10.43 25.24
N ASN A 59 7.97 -9.47 26.15
CA ASN A 59 7.99 -8.05 25.81
C ASN A 59 9.16 -7.71 24.87
N CYS A 60 10.36 -8.23 25.13
CA CYS A 60 11.49 -8.04 24.21
C CYS A 60 11.22 -8.64 22.84
N PHE A 61 10.70 -9.87 22.78
CA PHE A 61 10.35 -10.53 21.52
C PHE A 61 9.30 -9.73 20.74
N LEU A 62 8.18 -9.37 21.38
CA LEU A 62 7.11 -8.60 20.75
C LEU A 62 7.57 -7.22 20.30
N PHE A 63 8.44 -6.56 21.07
CA PHE A 63 9.01 -5.28 20.69
C PHE A 63 9.88 -5.40 19.44
N LEU A 64 10.82 -6.35 19.43
CA LEU A 64 11.70 -6.59 18.28
C LEU A 64 10.91 -7.06 17.06
N LEU A 65 9.88 -7.89 17.25
CA LEU A 65 8.97 -8.30 16.20
C LEU A 65 8.19 -7.10 15.65
N ALA A 66 7.64 -6.24 16.51
CA ALA A 66 6.93 -5.04 16.10
C ALA A 66 7.84 -4.09 15.32
N LEU A 67 9.09 -3.90 15.75
CA LEU A 67 10.09 -3.13 15.01
C LEU A 67 10.41 -3.79 13.67
N PHE A 68 10.71 -5.09 13.65
CA PHE A 68 11.03 -5.83 12.44
C PHE A 68 9.88 -5.74 11.42
N VAL A 69 8.65 -6.03 11.85
CA VAL A 69 7.45 -5.95 11.02
C VAL A 69 7.21 -4.52 10.55
N ALA A 70 7.36 -3.52 11.43
CA ALA A 70 7.25 -2.12 11.04
C ALA A 70 8.30 -1.78 9.97
N PHE A 71 9.59 -2.06 10.18
CA PHE A 71 10.65 -1.73 9.23
C PHE A 71 10.49 -2.48 7.90
N THR A 72 10.16 -3.76 7.91
CA THR A 72 10.05 -4.57 6.69
C THR A 72 8.78 -4.27 5.90
N ASN A 73 7.62 -4.21 6.56
CA ASN A 73 6.38 -3.81 5.90
C ASN A 73 6.47 -2.35 5.43
N GLN A 74 7.07 -1.47 6.22
CA GLN A 74 7.29 -0.09 5.82
C GLN A 74 8.24 -0.03 4.61
N ALA A 75 9.37 -0.72 4.62
CA ALA A 75 10.28 -0.72 3.48
C ALA A 75 9.59 -1.23 2.20
N ALA A 76 8.79 -2.30 2.30
CA ALA A 76 8.04 -2.83 1.17
C ALA A 76 6.98 -1.84 0.66
N THR A 77 6.17 -1.28 1.55
CA THR A 77 5.09 -0.35 1.18
C THR A 77 5.63 1.00 0.73
N LEU A 78 6.67 1.53 1.37
CA LEU A 78 7.42 2.71 0.92
C LEU A 78 7.90 2.52 -0.50
N CYS A 79 8.60 1.41 -0.78
CA CYS A 79 9.06 1.10 -2.12
C CYS A 79 7.90 1.05 -3.11
N ALA A 80 6.80 0.37 -2.77
CA ALA A 80 5.63 0.28 -3.64
C ALA A 80 5.00 1.64 -3.96
N VAL A 81 4.75 2.48 -2.94
CA VAL A 81 4.14 3.80 -3.09
C VAL A 81 5.05 4.74 -3.88
N GLN A 82 6.36 4.72 -3.60
CA GLN A 82 7.30 5.58 -4.30
C GLN A 82 7.51 5.15 -5.75
N ILE A 83 7.57 3.85 -6.03
CA ILE A 83 7.65 3.33 -7.39
C ILE A 83 6.37 3.67 -8.17
N HIS A 84 5.20 3.56 -7.54
CA HIS A 84 3.94 4.01 -8.13
C HIS A 84 3.96 5.50 -8.42
N LYS A 85 4.41 6.34 -7.48
CA LYS A 85 4.58 7.79 -7.71
C LYS A 85 5.52 8.07 -8.90
N TRP A 86 6.65 7.36 -9.00
CA TRP A 86 7.57 7.49 -10.13
C TRP A 86 7.01 7.05 -11.48
N SER A 87 6.00 6.17 -11.50
CA SER A 87 5.32 5.80 -12.76
C SER A 87 4.45 6.94 -13.31
N HIS A 88 4.06 7.89 -12.45
CA HIS A 88 3.32 9.12 -12.78
C HIS A 88 4.18 10.38 -12.88
N THR A 89 5.44 10.34 -12.45
CA THR A 89 6.35 11.49 -12.55
C THR A 89 7.03 11.53 -13.92
N TYR A 90 6.67 12.48 -14.78
CA TYR A 90 7.20 12.58 -16.14
C TYR A 90 8.57 13.29 -16.22
N PHE A 91 8.79 14.30 -15.38
CA PHE A 91 9.99 15.15 -15.38
C PHE A 91 10.72 15.10 -14.03
N GLY A 92 12.04 15.32 -14.04
CA GLY A 92 12.82 15.45 -12.81
C GLY A 92 13.12 14.14 -12.07
N LEU A 93 12.86 12.96 -12.66
CA LEU A 93 13.29 11.70 -12.08
C LEU A 93 14.81 11.51 -12.19
N PRO A 94 15.47 10.97 -11.14
CA PRO A 94 16.87 10.58 -11.23
C PRO A 94 17.13 9.54 -12.33
N ARG A 95 18.29 9.63 -13.00
CA ARG A 95 18.66 8.72 -14.11
C ARG A 95 18.60 7.24 -13.73
N TRP A 96 19.00 6.90 -12.50
CA TRP A 96 18.97 5.51 -12.02
C TRP A 96 17.54 4.97 -11.95
N VAL A 97 16.54 5.79 -11.57
CA VAL A 97 15.13 5.38 -11.57
C VAL A 97 14.67 5.10 -12.99
N THR A 98 14.98 5.98 -13.95
CA THR A 98 14.58 5.78 -15.34
C THR A 98 15.24 4.56 -15.97
N LEU A 99 16.48 4.22 -15.57
CA LEU A 99 17.15 2.99 -16.00
C LEU A 99 16.48 1.76 -15.41
N LEU A 100 16.15 1.77 -14.12
CA LEU A 100 15.41 0.67 -13.49
C LEU A 100 14.02 0.47 -14.12
N GLN A 101 13.34 1.56 -14.51
CA GLN A 101 12.08 1.48 -15.27
C GLN A 101 12.30 0.89 -16.67
N ALA A 102 13.37 1.28 -17.38
CA ALA A 102 13.69 0.73 -18.69
C ALA A 102 14.02 -0.77 -18.63
N TRP A 103 14.70 -1.22 -17.57
CA TRP A 103 15.01 -2.62 -17.31
C TRP A 103 13.85 -3.39 -16.66
N HIS A 104 12.69 -2.76 -16.46
CA HIS A 104 11.53 -3.36 -15.80
C HIS A 104 11.82 -3.88 -14.38
N VAL A 105 12.85 -3.37 -13.71
CA VAL A 105 13.15 -3.71 -12.30
C VAL A 105 12.16 -3.00 -11.37
N VAL A 106 11.72 -1.80 -11.73
CA VAL A 106 10.64 -1.05 -11.08
C VAL A 106 9.58 -0.68 -12.11
N LEU A 107 8.35 -0.39 -11.67
CA LEU A 107 7.19 -0.20 -12.52
C LEU A 107 7.43 0.84 -13.64
N PRO A 108 7.42 0.43 -14.92
CA PRO A 108 7.51 1.36 -16.03
C PRO A 108 6.22 2.18 -16.17
N ARG A 109 6.36 3.45 -16.58
CA ARG A 109 5.23 4.36 -16.82
C ARG A 109 4.22 3.81 -17.85
N GLN A 110 4.74 3.26 -18.95
CA GLN A 110 3.90 2.70 -20.02
C GLN A 110 3.10 1.49 -19.56
N HIS A 111 3.71 0.64 -18.73
CA HIS A 111 3.05 -0.52 -18.13
C HIS A 111 1.92 -0.06 -17.20
N HIS A 112 2.22 0.88 -16.29
CA HIS A 112 1.21 1.37 -15.35
C HIS A 112 0.07 2.11 -16.03
N ARG A 113 0.31 2.77 -17.16
CA ARG A 113 -0.74 3.44 -17.93
C ARG A 113 -1.88 2.49 -18.32
N ILE A 114 -1.61 1.19 -18.53
CA ILE A 114 -2.64 0.19 -18.87
C ILE A 114 -3.70 0.12 -17.76
N HIS A 115 -3.28 0.21 -16.49
CA HIS A 115 -4.17 0.22 -15.34
C HIS A 115 -5.11 1.45 -15.32
N HIS A 116 -4.64 2.59 -15.85
CA HIS A 116 -5.41 3.84 -15.97
C HIS A 116 -6.31 3.92 -17.21
N VAL A 117 -6.34 2.86 -18.03
CA VAL A 117 -7.28 2.78 -19.15
C VAL A 117 -8.58 2.16 -18.63
N ALA A 118 -9.71 2.80 -18.97
CA ALA A 118 -11.03 2.25 -18.68
C ALA A 118 -11.12 0.79 -19.18
N PRO A 119 -11.64 -0.16 -18.38
CA PRO A 119 -12.48 0.04 -17.20
C PRO A 119 -11.75 0.10 -15.83
N HIS A 120 -10.42 0.21 -15.77
CA HIS A 120 -9.62 0.19 -14.52
C HIS A 120 -9.67 -1.14 -13.74
N GLU A 121 -9.88 -2.26 -14.43
CA GLU A 121 -10.08 -3.57 -13.80
C GLU A 121 -8.87 -4.51 -13.94
N THR A 122 -7.73 -3.99 -14.40
CA THR A 122 -6.57 -4.83 -14.75
C THR A 122 -5.27 -4.20 -14.29
N TYR A 123 -4.21 -5.00 -14.23
CA TYR A 123 -2.84 -4.54 -14.00
C TYR A 123 -2.60 -3.81 -12.65
N PHE A 124 -3.13 -4.38 -11.56
CA PHE A 124 -3.08 -3.78 -10.21
C PHE A 124 -1.71 -3.78 -9.52
N CYS A 125 -0.72 -4.55 -9.99
CA CYS A 125 0.60 -4.59 -9.36
C CYS A 125 1.41 -3.32 -9.68
N ILE A 126 1.70 -2.53 -8.64
CA ILE A 126 2.36 -1.22 -8.74
C ILE A 126 3.86 -1.20 -8.40
N THR A 127 4.47 -2.35 -8.10
CA THR A 127 5.89 -2.44 -7.72
C THR A 127 6.78 -2.66 -8.94
N THR A 128 6.76 -3.84 -9.54
CA THR A 128 7.55 -4.16 -10.73
C THR A 128 6.68 -4.36 -11.97
N GLY A 129 5.40 -4.66 -11.77
CA GLY A 129 4.43 -4.93 -12.84
C GLY A 129 4.52 -6.33 -13.47
N TRP A 130 5.58 -7.10 -13.22
CA TRP A 130 5.77 -8.43 -13.83
C TRP A 130 4.61 -9.39 -13.53
N LEU A 131 4.09 -9.33 -12.31
CA LEU A 131 2.97 -10.16 -11.85
C LEU A 131 1.64 -9.82 -12.53
N ASN A 132 1.50 -8.65 -13.16
CA ASN A 132 0.27 -8.32 -13.85
C ASN A 132 -0.02 -9.32 -14.98
N TYR A 133 0.96 -9.63 -15.82
CA TYR A 133 0.76 -10.56 -16.94
C TYR A 133 0.25 -11.96 -16.54
N PRO A 134 0.89 -12.69 -15.60
CA PRO A 134 0.37 -13.98 -15.15
C PRO A 134 -0.98 -13.85 -14.43
N LEU A 135 -1.18 -12.81 -13.62
CA LEU A 135 -2.46 -12.63 -12.89
C LEU A 135 -3.63 -12.32 -13.84
N GLU A 136 -3.40 -11.56 -14.90
CA GLU A 136 -4.39 -11.31 -15.95
C GLU A 136 -4.72 -12.60 -16.73
N LYS A 137 -3.70 -13.40 -17.09
CA LYS A 137 -3.92 -14.70 -17.76
C LYS A 137 -4.75 -15.66 -16.90
N LEU A 138 -4.53 -15.64 -15.59
CA LEU A 138 -5.27 -16.47 -14.64
C LEU A 138 -6.63 -15.88 -14.27
N ARG A 139 -6.97 -14.68 -14.76
CA ARG A 139 -8.14 -13.89 -14.34
C ARG A 139 -8.25 -13.78 -12.82
N PHE A 140 -7.09 -13.71 -12.15
CA PHE A 140 -6.99 -13.84 -10.70
C PHE A 140 -7.87 -12.81 -9.98
N TRP A 141 -7.81 -11.55 -10.40
CA TRP A 141 -8.56 -10.46 -9.78
C TRP A 141 -10.07 -10.60 -9.98
N ALA A 142 -10.52 -10.93 -11.19
CA ALA A 142 -11.93 -11.17 -11.47
C ALA A 142 -12.49 -12.37 -10.68
N ALA A 143 -11.69 -13.43 -10.53
CA ALA A 143 -12.06 -14.58 -9.70
C ALA A 143 -12.17 -14.19 -8.22
N LEU A 144 -11.20 -13.41 -7.71
CA LEU A 144 -11.21 -12.91 -6.34
C LEU A 144 -12.41 -11.99 -6.07
N GLU A 145 -12.71 -11.07 -6.99
CA GLU A 145 -13.91 -10.22 -6.93
C GLU A 145 -15.19 -11.06 -6.87
N GLY A 146 -15.28 -12.13 -7.66
CA GLY A 146 -16.40 -13.08 -7.64
C GLY A 146 -16.54 -13.80 -6.29
N VAL A 147 -15.44 -14.26 -5.72
CA VAL A 147 -15.43 -14.90 -4.39
C VAL A 147 -15.88 -13.92 -3.31
N ILE A 148 -15.32 -12.70 -3.28
CA ILE A 148 -15.71 -11.67 -2.31
C ILE A 148 -17.20 -11.34 -2.46
N SER A 149 -17.69 -11.19 -3.69
CA SER A 149 -19.10 -10.91 -3.96
C SER A 149 -20.00 -12.05 -3.48
N ALA A 150 -19.60 -13.29 -3.68
CA ALA A 150 -20.37 -14.46 -3.24
C ALA A 150 -20.42 -14.58 -1.71
N LEU A 151 -19.30 -14.28 -1.02
CA LEU A 151 -19.20 -14.39 0.42
C LEU A 151 -19.84 -13.22 1.18
N THR A 152 -19.78 -12.01 0.60
CA THR A 152 -20.18 -10.77 1.30
C THR A 152 -21.41 -10.09 0.71
N GLY A 153 -21.79 -10.42 -0.52
CA GLY A 153 -22.81 -9.68 -1.29
C GLY A 153 -22.34 -8.32 -1.83
N CYS A 154 -21.14 -7.87 -1.47
CA CYS A 154 -20.58 -6.61 -1.93
C CYS A 154 -20.20 -6.69 -3.41
N ARG A 155 -20.87 -5.90 -4.26
CA ARG A 155 -20.54 -5.84 -5.69
C ARG A 155 -19.29 -4.98 -5.93
N PRO A 156 -18.32 -5.46 -6.74
CA PRO A 156 -17.15 -4.69 -7.08
C PRO A 156 -17.55 -3.35 -7.70
N ARG A 157 -16.85 -2.28 -7.33
CA ARG A 157 -16.98 -0.96 -7.97
C ARG A 157 -18.39 -0.34 -7.90
N SER A 158 -19.25 -0.86 -7.02
CA SER A 158 -20.60 -0.32 -6.80
C SER A 158 -20.61 1.10 -6.22
N ASP A 159 -19.49 1.57 -5.68
CA ASP A 159 -19.33 2.90 -5.13
C ASP A 159 -18.54 3.87 -6.03
N ASP A 160 -17.98 3.44 -7.16
CA ASP A 160 -17.14 4.29 -8.04
C ASP A 160 -17.88 5.55 -8.51
N LEU A 161 -19.16 5.42 -8.87
CA LEU A 161 -20.02 6.56 -9.25
C LEU A 161 -20.27 7.54 -8.09
N ARG A 162 -20.27 7.07 -6.83
CA ARG A 162 -20.43 7.94 -5.66
C ARG A 162 -19.22 8.86 -5.46
N TRP A 163 -18.06 8.45 -5.96
CA TRP A 163 -16.82 9.22 -5.90
C TRP A 163 -16.66 10.17 -7.08
N ALA A 164 -17.09 9.76 -8.28
CA ALA A 164 -17.07 10.63 -9.46
C ALA A 164 -17.97 11.89 -9.34
N GLN A 165 -18.98 11.84 -8.48
CA GLN A 165 -19.98 12.91 -8.31
C GLN A 165 -19.63 13.96 -7.25
N LYS A 166 -18.68 13.68 -6.34
CA LYS A 166 -18.27 14.64 -5.31
C LYS A 166 -17.17 15.57 -5.86
N LYS A 167 -17.62 16.63 -6.53
CA LYS A 167 -16.82 17.85 -6.75
C LYS A 167 -16.84 18.72 -5.51
#